data_AF-A0A0Q9PF17-F1
#
_entry.id   AF-A0A0Q9PF17-F1
#
_cell.length_a   1.000
_cell.length_b   1.000
_cell.length_c   1.000
_cell.angle_alpha   90.00
_cell.angle_beta   90.00
_cell.angle_gamma   90.00
#
_symmetry.space_group_name_H-M   'P 1'
#
loop_
_entity.id
_entity.type
_entity.pdbx_description
1 polymer ?
#
loop_
_entity_poly.entity_id
_entity_poly.type
_entity_poly.pdbx_seq_one_letter_code
_entity_poly.pdbx_strand_id
1 'polypeptide(L)'
;MGVQRLGRDTTSVDSLVWNGHGFDGAEAQSMWWQLPETLKQVAIAELQAGNIPEHILRNDTRAIVLLAFQRRPMTPKPSAEVIRVHPSFAYGNYCYDGTFCTYEDIESGCFLAFDDPDYVDAL
;
A
#
# COMPACT_ATOMS: atom_id res chain seq x y z
N MET A 1 10.31 7.91 -13.57
CA MET A 1 9.18 7.34 -12.80
C MET A 1 8.04 7.13 -13.77
N GLY A 2 7.51 5.91 -13.86
CA GLY A 2 6.30 5.64 -14.63
C GLY A 2 5.08 6.02 -13.80
N VAL A 3 4.31 7.00 -14.27
CA VAL A 3 3.00 7.34 -13.70
C VAL A 3 1.96 6.80 -14.67
N GLN A 4 1.06 5.95 -14.19
CA GLN A 4 0.02 5.33 -15.00
C GLN A 4 -1.37 5.69 -14.47
N ARG A 5 -2.32 5.92 -15.39
CA ARG A 5 -3.75 5.98 -15.03
C ARG A 5 -4.37 4.60 -15.18
N LEU A 6 -4.85 4.04 -14.06
CA LEU A 6 -5.51 2.73 -14.01
C LEU A 6 -7.05 2.83 -14.20
N GLY A 7 -7.55 4.02 -14.53
CA GLY A 7 -8.95 4.34 -14.75
C GLY A 7 -9.13 5.84 -14.95
N ARG A 8 -10.37 6.33 -14.92
CA ARG A 8 -10.63 7.79 -14.99
C ARG A 8 -10.10 8.53 -13.76
N ASP A 9 -10.15 7.86 -12.61
CA ASP A 9 -9.96 8.48 -11.30
C ASP A 9 -8.82 7.87 -10.49
N THR A 10 -8.04 6.94 -11.06
CA THR A 10 -6.95 6.26 -10.33
C THR A 10 -5.62 6.56 -10.99
N THR A 11 -4.70 7.11 -10.20
CA THR A 11 -3.31 7.35 -10.59
C THR A 11 -2.41 6.38 -9.82
N SER A 12 -1.49 5.71 -10.52
CA SER A 12 -0.49 4.79 -9.96
C SER A 12 0.92 5.28 -10.26
N VAL A 13 1.85 5.02 -9.34
CA VAL A 13 3.29 5.17 -9.56
C VAL A 13 3.96 3.85 -9.22
N ASP A 14 4.55 3.20 -10.22
CA ASP A 14 5.05 1.81 -10.14
C ASP A 14 6.59 1.73 -10.01
N SER A 15 7.25 2.87 -9.82
CA SER A 15 8.71 2.95 -9.66
C SER A 15 9.04 3.74 -8.42
N LEU A 16 8.78 3.14 -7.26
CA LEU A 16 9.03 3.75 -5.97
C LEU A 16 10.50 3.62 -5.57
N VAL A 17 11.08 4.74 -5.15
CA VAL A 17 12.43 4.79 -4.58
C VAL A 17 12.32 5.43 -3.21
N TRP A 18 12.50 4.65 -2.16
CA TRP A 18 12.50 5.14 -0.78
C TRP A 18 13.81 5.85 -0.46
N ASN A 19 13.74 7.10 -0.02
CA ASN A 19 14.91 7.94 0.25
C ASN A 19 15.19 8.16 1.75
N GLY A 20 14.49 7.46 2.63
CA GLY A 20 14.62 7.59 4.09
C GLY A 20 13.58 8.51 4.74
N HIS A 21 12.95 9.41 3.98
CA HIS A 21 11.92 10.34 4.47
C HIS A 21 10.58 10.24 3.71
N GLY A 22 10.59 9.56 2.58
CA GLY A 22 9.48 9.47 1.64
C GLY A 22 9.89 8.75 0.37
N PHE A 23 9.15 8.99 -0.70
CA PHE A 23 9.48 8.49 -2.04
C PHE A 23 10.05 9.60 -2.90
N ASP A 24 11.03 9.27 -3.74
CA ASP A 24 11.46 10.17 -4.79
C ASP A 24 10.32 10.37 -5.81
N GLY A 25 10.18 11.61 -6.31
CA GLY A 25 9.16 11.99 -7.27
C GLY A 25 8.01 12.76 -6.66
N ALA A 26 7.57 13.83 -7.33
CA ALA A 26 6.53 14.71 -6.81
C ALA A 26 5.20 13.98 -6.58
N GLU A 27 4.82 13.09 -7.49
CA GLU A 27 3.58 12.32 -7.41
C GLU A 27 3.61 11.30 -6.27
N ALA A 28 4.65 10.46 -6.21
CA ALA A 28 4.79 9.45 -5.16
C ALA A 28 4.90 10.10 -3.77
N GLN A 29 5.66 11.20 -3.66
CA GLN A 29 5.79 11.95 -2.42
C GLN A 29 4.47 12.60 -1.99
N SER A 30 3.70 13.14 -2.95
CA SER A 30 2.38 13.71 -2.66
C SER A 30 1.42 12.64 -2.13
N MET A 31 1.39 11.45 -2.74
CA MET A 31 0.56 10.34 -2.27
C MET A 31 1.03 9.83 -0.89
N TRP A 32 2.34 9.73 -0.68
CA TRP A 32 2.92 9.41 0.62
C TRP A 32 2.43 10.36 1.71
N TRP A 33 2.45 11.67 1.47
CA TRP A 33 2.00 12.65 2.46
C TRP A 33 0.51 12.54 2.81
N GLN A 34 -0.33 12.10 1.87
CA GLN A 34 -1.75 11.85 2.10
C GLN A 34 -2.03 10.58 2.91
N LEU A 35 -1.08 9.64 2.99
CA LEU A 35 -1.24 8.43 3.78
C LEU A 35 -1.37 8.78 5.28
N PRO A 36 -2.31 8.17 6.02
CA PRO A 36 -2.44 8.35 7.47
C PRO A 36 -1.14 8.03 8.21
N GLU A 37 -0.88 8.76 9.30
CA GLU A 37 0.34 8.59 10.08
C GLU A 37 0.49 7.17 10.64
N THR A 38 -0.63 6.55 11.02
CA THR A 38 -0.71 5.16 11.48
C THR A 38 -0.18 4.18 10.43
N LEU A 39 -0.60 4.32 9.18
CA LEU A 39 -0.10 3.49 8.07
C LEU A 39 1.32 3.86 7.66
N LYS A 40 1.71 5.14 7.72
CA LYS A 40 3.11 5.55 7.48
C LYS A 40 4.06 4.88 8.45
N GLN A 41 3.70 4.81 9.73
CA GLN A 41 4.51 4.13 10.75
C GLN A 41 4.71 2.66 10.44
N VAL A 42 3.63 1.96 10.03
CA VAL A 42 3.73 0.55 9.61
C VAL A 42 4.57 0.40 8.35
N ALA A 43 4.34 1.25 7.34
CA ALA A 43 5.11 1.23 6.10
C ALA A 43 6.62 1.47 6.35
N ILE A 44 6.96 2.42 7.22
CA ILE A 44 8.36 2.69 7.62
C ILE A 44 8.96 1.46 8.31
N ALA A 45 8.22 0.81 9.20
CA ALA A 45 8.70 -0.40 9.88
C ALA A 45 8.96 -1.55 8.87
N GLU A 46 8.07 -1.73 7.90
CA GLU A 46 8.23 -2.71 6.82
C GLU A 46 9.44 -2.41 5.92
N LEU A 47 9.61 -1.15 5.52
CA LEU A 47 10.78 -0.69 4.77
C LEU A 47 12.08 -0.94 5.54
N GLN A 48 12.10 -0.67 6.85
CA GLN A 48 13.25 -0.94 7.72
C GLN A 48 13.52 -2.44 7.90
N ALA A 49 12.49 -3.28 7.86
CA ALA A 49 12.61 -4.73 7.85
C ALA A 49 13.11 -5.30 6.51
N GLY A 50 13.23 -4.45 5.47
CA GLY A 50 13.69 -4.84 4.14
C GLY A 50 12.57 -5.26 3.20
N ASN A 51 11.32 -4.92 3.50
CA ASN A 51 10.22 -5.06 2.55
C ASN A 51 10.37 -4.02 1.42
N ILE A 52 9.95 -4.38 0.22
CA ILE A 52 10.18 -3.57 -0.99
C ILE A 52 8.84 -2.98 -1.43
N PRO A 53 8.71 -1.64 -1.48
CA PRO A 53 7.49 -1.00 -1.97
C PRO A 53 7.45 -1.18 -3.49
N GLU A 54 6.29 -1.59 -4.02
CA GLU A 54 6.14 -1.85 -5.44
C GLU A 54 5.50 -0.65 -6.15
N HIS A 55 4.30 -0.29 -5.72
CA HIS A 55 3.53 0.78 -6.31
C HIS A 55 2.70 1.53 -5.26
N ILE A 56 2.43 2.80 -5.54
CA ILE A 56 1.50 3.61 -4.74
C ILE A 56 0.42 4.15 -5.68
N LEU A 57 -0.83 3.98 -5.27
CA LEU A 57 -1.98 4.42 -6.03
C LEU A 57 -2.85 5.35 -5.21
N ARG A 58 -3.49 6.29 -5.91
CA ARG A 58 -4.49 7.18 -5.36
C ARG A 58 -5.76 7.11 -6.18
N ASN A 59 -6.88 6.91 -5.50
CA ASN A 59 -8.20 7.18 -6.06
C ASN A 59 -8.57 8.65 -5.82
N ASP A 60 -8.56 9.46 -6.87
CA ASP A 60 -8.78 10.91 -6.83
C ASP A 60 -10.19 11.27 -6.33
N THR A 61 -11.20 10.45 -6.63
CA THR A 61 -12.61 10.69 -6.24
C THR A 61 -12.86 10.43 -4.76
N ARG A 62 -12.23 9.38 -4.21
CA ARG A 62 -12.41 8.97 -2.81
C ARG A 62 -11.31 9.50 -1.88
N ALA A 63 -10.28 10.13 -2.43
CA ALA A 63 -9.06 10.53 -1.72
C ALA A 63 -8.40 9.38 -0.94
N ILE A 64 -8.50 8.16 -1.46
CA ILE A 64 -7.92 6.95 -0.86
C ILE A 64 -6.54 6.70 -1.47
N VAL A 65 -5.55 6.45 -0.61
CA VAL A 65 -4.20 6.04 -1.01
C VAL A 65 -3.98 4.58 -0.61
N LEU A 66 -3.35 3.82 -1.50
CA LEU A 66 -2.86 2.47 -1.22
C LEU A 66 -1.38 2.40 -1.59
N LEU A 67 -0.57 1.89 -0.67
CA LEU A 67 0.84 1.56 -0.89
C LEU A 67 1.01 0.03 -0.83
N ALA A 68 1.55 -0.55 -1.91
CA ALA A 68 1.76 -1.98 -2.03
C ALA A 68 3.21 -2.37 -1.77
N PHE A 69 3.40 -3.54 -1.16
CA PHE A 69 4.67 -4.17 -0.89
C PHE A 69 4.75 -5.54 -1.57
N GLN A 70 5.94 -5.87 -2.08
CA GLN A 70 6.20 -7.10 -2.83
C GLN A 70 6.13 -8.39 -1.98
N ARG A 71 6.03 -8.25 -0.65
CA ARG A 71 6.08 -9.38 0.28
C ARG A 71 5.05 -9.23 1.37
N ARG A 72 4.68 -10.38 1.95
CA ARG A 72 3.93 -10.51 3.20
C ARG A 72 4.53 -9.61 4.30
N PRO A 73 3.73 -9.16 5.29
CA PRO A 73 4.24 -8.32 6.39
C PRO A 73 5.46 -8.95 7.05
N MET A 74 6.56 -8.20 7.09
CA MET A 74 7.82 -8.61 7.69
C MET A 74 7.92 -8.17 9.15
N THR A 75 7.03 -7.28 9.60
CA THR A 75 6.94 -6.78 10.97
C THR A 75 5.72 -7.34 11.70
N PRO A 76 5.73 -7.36 13.05
CA PRO A 76 4.56 -7.77 13.82
C PRO A 76 3.34 -6.90 13.49
N LYS A 77 2.17 -7.53 13.47
CA LYS A 77 0.91 -6.84 13.23
C LYS A 77 0.79 -5.62 14.16
N PRO A 78 0.43 -4.43 13.63
CA PRO A 78 0.23 -3.26 14.46
C PRO A 78 -0.88 -3.49 15.48
N SER A 79 -0.66 -3.01 16.71
CA SER A 79 -1.64 -3.05 17.80
C SER A 79 -2.65 -1.90 17.77
N ALA A 80 -2.55 -1.02 16.77
CA ALA A 80 -3.42 0.14 16.64
C ALA A 80 -4.88 -0.30 16.38
N GLU A 81 -5.81 0.11 17.25
CA GLU A 81 -7.23 -0.24 17.14
C GLU A 81 -7.88 0.28 15.85
N VAL A 82 -7.30 1.33 15.25
CA VAL A 82 -7.76 1.92 13.99
C VAL A 82 -7.32 1.14 12.75
N ILE A 83 -6.42 0.17 12.88
CA ILE A 83 -5.96 -0.66 11.75
C ILE A 83 -6.74 -1.97 11.71
N ARG A 84 -7.55 -2.13 10.66
CA ARG A 84 -8.21 -3.39 10.33
C ARG A 84 -7.34 -4.20 9.39
N VAL A 85 -7.18 -5.49 9.69
CA VAL A 85 -6.44 -6.42 8.82
C VAL A 85 -7.43 -7.26 8.04
N HIS A 86 -7.30 -7.24 6.72
CA HIS A 86 -8.07 -8.06 5.80
C HIS A 86 -7.19 -9.20 5.30
N PRO A 87 -7.44 -10.45 5.72
CA PRO A 87 -6.56 -11.59 5.41
C PRO A 87 -6.85 -12.23 4.05
N SER A 88 -7.86 -11.76 3.32
CA SER A 88 -8.13 -12.23 1.95
C SER A 88 -8.91 -11.21 1.14
N PHE A 89 -8.92 -11.41 -0.18
CA PHE A 89 -9.60 -10.54 -1.12
C PHE A 89 -11.10 -10.38 -0.90
N ALA A 90 -11.74 -11.39 -0.29
CA ALA A 90 -13.16 -11.38 -0.02
C ALA A 90 -13.58 -10.28 0.97
N TYR A 91 -12.63 -9.68 1.69
CA TYR A 91 -12.91 -8.78 2.81
C TYR A 91 -12.45 -7.34 2.61
N GLY A 92 -11.63 -7.06 1.59
CA GLY A 92 -11.01 -5.74 1.39
C GLY A 92 -11.23 -5.18 -0.01
N ASN A 93 -11.63 -3.91 -0.09
CA ASN A 93 -11.51 -3.17 -1.34
C ASN A 93 -10.01 -3.07 -1.67
N TYR A 94 -9.63 -3.26 -2.94
CA TYR A 94 -8.25 -3.24 -3.44
C TYR A 94 -7.37 -4.47 -3.16
N CYS A 95 -7.93 -5.53 -2.57
CA CYS A 95 -7.28 -6.84 -2.58
C CYS A 95 -7.55 -7.55 -3.91
N TYR A 96 -6.51 -8.15 -4.49
CA TYR A 96 -6.63 -9.08 -5.61
C TYR A 96 -6.15 -10.47 -5.16
N ASP A 97 -6.32 -11.50 -6.00
CA ASP A 97 -6.02 -12.89 -5.61
C ASP A 97 -4.55 -13.13 -5.20
N GLY A 98 -3.63 -12.28 -5.64
CA GLY A 98 -2.22 -12.29 -5.24
C GLY A 98 -1.89 -11.52 -3.97
N THR A 99 -2.86 -10.87 -3.31
CA THR A 99 -2.64 -10.13 -2.07
C THR A 99 -2.73 -11.07 -0.87
N PHE A 100 -1.66 -11.18 -0.08
CA PHE A 100 -1.66 -11.95 1.18
C PHE A 100 -2.56 -11.31 2.23
N CYS A 101 -2.42 -10.00 2.43
CA CYS A 101 -3.31 -9.23 3.28
C CYS A 101 -3.25 -7.73 2.96
N THR A 102 -4.25 -7.00 3.44
CA THR A 102 -4.20 -5.53 3.47
C THR A 102 -4.45 -5.01 4.87
N TYR A 103 -3.79 -3.91 5.22
CA TYR A 103 -4.05 -3.14 6.42
C TYR A 103 -4.82 -1.88 6.03
N GLU A 104 -6.04 -1.74 6.54
CA GLU A 104 -6.90 -0.59 6.33
C GLU A 104 -6.88 0.30 7.57
N ASP A 105 -6.65 1.60 7.38
CA ASP A 105 -6.97 2.59 8.40
C ASP A 105 -8.47 2.90 8.32
N ILE A 106 -9.23 2.51 9.35
CA ILE A 106 -10.70 2.51 9.31
C ILE A 106 -11.31 3.93 9.25
N GLU A 107 -10.56 4.96 9.60
CA GLU A 107 -11.04 6.34 9.61
C GLU A 107 -10.89 6.99 8.23
N SER A 108 -9.74 6.78 7.59
CA SER A 108 -9.45 7.34 6.27
C SER A 108 -9.85 6.44 5.10
N GLY A 109 -9.98 5.13 5.33
CA GLY A 109 -10.13 4.13 4.27
C GLY A 109 -8.88 3.98 3.39
N CYS A 110 -7.71 4.39 3.86
CA CYS A 110 -6.43 4.15 3.17
C CYS A 110 -5.88 2.75 3.47
N PHE A 111 -5.00 2.25 2.61
CA PHE A 111 -4.52 0.87 2.67
C PHE A 111 -2.99 0.74 2.59
N LEU A 112 -2.46 -0.28 3.26
CA LEU A 112 -1.23 -0.95 2.87
C LEU A 112 -1.60 -2.33 2.30
N ALA A 113 -1.07 -2.68 1.15
CA ALA A 113 -1.22 -4.00 0.56
C ALA A 113 0.09 -4.78 0.65
N PHE A 114 -0.02 -6.06 0.99
CA PHE A 114 1.12 -6.97 1.08
C PHE A 114 0.85 -8.15 0.18
N ASP A 115 1.68 -8.30 -0.84
CA ASP A 115 1.49 -9.35 -1.83
C ASP A 115 2.09 -10.67 -1.37
N ASP A 116 1.50 -11.75 -1.86
CA ASP A 116 2.00 -13.09 -1.67
C ASP A 116 3.01 -13.42 -2.78
N PRO A 117 4.31 -13.47 -2.49
CA PRO A 117 5.32 -13.79 -3.51
C PRO A 117 5.19 -15.22 -4.04
N ASP A 118 4.48 -16.09 -3.32
CA ASP A 118 4.22 -17.47 -3.72
C ASP A 118 2.97 -17.61 -4.60
N TYR A 119 2.22 -16.53 -4.84
CA TYR A 119 1.03 -16.58 -5.67
C TYR A 119 1.39 -16.87 -7.13
N VAL A 120 0.83 -17.97 -7.63
CA VAL A 120 0.91 -18.36 -9.04
C VAL A 120 -0.49 -18.23 -9.61
N ASP A 121 -0.66 -17.34 -10.58
CA ASP A 121 -1.93 -17.19 -11.29
C ASP A 121 -2.29 -18.53 -11.96
N ALA A 122 -3.43 -19.10 -11.55
CA ALA A 122 -3.90 -20.37 -12.08
C ALA A 122 -4.57 -20.11 -13.43
N LEU A 123 -3.77 -20.12 -14.49
CA LEU A 123 -4.20 -20.04 -15.90
C LEU A 123 -5.26 -21.10 -16.25
#